data_AF-A0A838YZ31-F1
#
_entry.id   AF-A0A838YZ31-F1
#
_cell.length_a   1.000
_cell.length_b   1.000
_cell.length_c   1.000
_cell.angle_alpha   90.00
_cell.angle_beta   90.00
_cell.angle_gamma   90.00
#
_symmetry.space_group_name_H-M   'P 1'
#
loop_
_entity.id
_entity.type
_entity.pdbx_description
1 polymer ?
#
loop_
_entity_poly.entity_id
_entity_poly.type
_entity_poly.pdbx_seq_one_letter_code
_entity_poly.pdbx_strand_id
1 'polypeptide(L)'
;IDIDHKSSEEVNLTVQIFPKFELEIKNYLLVFDMKFREDYNDDFMGVCIGPSWENYGSGEFTIKLEDKSNFKNTITGKYTQDEDDLCSNYFYYLRFLEIETKNGDRYLIGVATDYAQEYPDAPYYWKVNENRQIDVQGTTNIEKYSLNFELKK
;
A
#
# COMPACT_ATOMS: atom_id res chain seq x y z
N ILE A 1 -7.72 6.92 4.65
CA ILE A 1 -8.07 5.51 4.39
C ILE A 1 -9.36 5.26 5.16
N ASP A 2 -10.35 4.67 4.51
CA ASP A 2 -11.68 4.40 5.07
C ASP A 2 -12.03 2.94 4.79
N ILE A 3 -12.63 2.26 5.77
CA ILE A 3 -12.89 0.82 5.77
C ILE A 3 -14.36 0.61 6.09
N ASP A 4 -15.05 -0.09 5.19
CA ASP A 4 -16.48 -0.37 5.31
C ASP A 4 -16.74 -1.87 5.19
N HIS A 5 -17.19 -2.50 6.28
CA HIS A 5 -17.55 -3.92 6.30
C HIS A 5 -18.98 -4.07 5.79
N LYS A 6 -19.12 -4.50 4.53
CA LYS A 6 -20.44 -4.74 3.91
C LYS A 6 -21.15 -5.94 4.53
N SER A 7 -20.37 -6.96 4.90
CA SER A 7 -20.82 -8.17 5.58
C SER A 7 -19.66 -8.80 6.35
N SER A 8 -19.87 -9.97 6.95
CA SER A 8 -18.79 -10.79 7.51
C SER A 8 -17.85 -11.36 6.44
N GLU A 9 -18.22 -11.30 5.16
CA GLU A 9 -17.48 -11.90 4.04
C GLU A 9 -16.85 -10.86 3.12
N GLU A 10 -17.26 -9.60 3.22
CA GLU A 10 -16.87 -8.55 2.28
C GLU A 10 -16.52 -7.24 2.98
N VAL A 11 -15.38 -6.68 2.60
CA VAL A 11 -14.85 -5.41 3.10
C VAL A 11 -14.49 -4.50 1.93
N ASN A 12 -14.82 -3.22 2.04
CA ASN A 12 -14.40 -2.19 1.10
C ASN A 12 -13.32 -1.32 1.72
N LEU A 13 -12.23 -1.14 0.99
CA LEU A 13 -11.16 -0.23 1.32
C LEU A 13 -11.23 0.98 0.38
N THR A 14 -11.41 2.16 0.93
CA THR A 14 -11.40 3.42 0.19
C THR A 14 -10.19 4.25 0.57
N VAL A 15 -9.41 4.67 -0.43
CA VAL A 15 -8.29 5.59 -0.24
C VAL A 15 -8.52 6.85 -1.04
N GLN A 16 -8.20 7.99 -0.43
CA GLN A 16 -8.21 9.29 -1.08
C GLN A 16 -6.98 10.09 -0.65
N ILE A 17 -6.37 10.78 -1.61
CA ILE A 17 -5.28 11.73 -1.37
C ILE A 17 -5.76 13.13 -1.78
N PHE A 18 -5.33 14.15 -1.04
CA PHE A 18 -5.64 15.56 -1.32
C PHE A 18 -4.34 16.30 -1.66
N PRO A 19 -3.94 16.37 -2.94
CA PRO A 19 -2.75 17.07 -3.34
C PRO A 19 -2.91 18.58 -3.13
N LYS A 20 -1.85 19.26 -2.68
CA LYS A 20 -1.83 20.74 -2.69
C LYS A 20 -1.81 21.31 -4.11
N PHE A 21 -1.20 20.59 -5.06
CA PHE A 21 -1.03 20.99 -6.46
C PHE A 21 -1.64 19.94 -7.40
N GLU A 22 -2.97 19.79 -7.34
CA GLU A 22 -3.72 18.77 -8.09
C GLU A 22 -3.51 18.86 -9.61
N LEU A 23 -3.27 20.06 -10.13
CA LEU A 23 -3.10 20.29 -11.56
C LEU A 23 -1.85 19.63 -12.14
N GLU A 24 -0.85 19.30 -11.32
CA GLU A 24 0.43 18.73 -11.76
C GLU A 24 0.47 17.20 -11.69
N ILE A 25 -0.41 16.60 -10.88
CA ILE A 25 -0.43 15.17 -10.64
C ILE A 25 -1.41 14.49 -11.60
N LYS A 26 -0.95 13.40 -12.23
CA LYS A 26 -1.78 12.56 -13.08
C LYS A 26 -2.44 11.45 -12.25
N ASN A 27 -1.66 10.74 -11.44
CA ASN A 27 -2.17 9.70 -10.55
C ASN A 27 -1.17 9.35 -9.44
N TYR A 28 -1.69 8.65 -8.44
CA TYR A 28 -0.90 7.93 -7.44
C TYR A 28 -1.10 6.43 -7.60
N LEU A 29 -0.04 5.65 -7.46
CA LEU A 29 -0.14 4.20 -7.25
C LEU A 29 0.34 3.90 -5.83
N LEU A 30 -0.49 3.17 -5.09
CA LEU A 30 -0.23 2.78 -3.72
C LEU A 30 -0.22 1.26 -3.66
N VAL A 31 0.92 0.67 -3.29
CA VAL A 31 1.07 -0.77 -3.09
C VAL A 31 1.01 -1.04 -1.60
N PHE A 32 -0.05 -1.72 -1.17
CA PHE A 32 -0.19 -2.17 0.21
C PHE A 32 0.17 -3.63 0.32
N ASP A 33 0.87 -3.97 1.39
CA ASP A 33 1.25 -5.33 1.72
C ASP A 33 0.87 -5.63 3.16
N MET A 34 0.37 -6.83 3.41
CA MET A 34 0.05 -7.32 4.73
C MET A 34 1.36 -7.67 5.43
N LYS A 35 1.65 -7.05 6.59
CA LYS A 35 2.91 -7.29 7.32
C LYS A 35 3.12 -8.78 7.53
N PHE A 36 4.20 -9.31 6.95
CA PHE A 36 4.71 -10.64 7.26
C PHE A 36 6.14 -10.53 7.81
N ARG A 37 6.41 -11.26 8.91
CA ARG A 37 7.73 -11.67 9.44
C ARG A 37 8.52 -10.83 10.45
N GLU A 38 8.27 -9.55 10.71
CA GLU A 38 9.20 -8.81 11.62
C GLU A 38 8.90 -8.89 13.14
N ASP A 39 7.81 -9.53 13.60
CA ASP A 39 7.40 -9.45 15.03
C ASP A 39 6.85 -10.75 15.64
N TYR A 40 7.22 -11.91 15.11
CA TYR A 40 6.95 -13.18 15.82
C TYR A 40 8.03 -13.41 16.88
N ASN A 41 7.99 -12.63 17.96
CA ASN A 41 8.59 -13.03 19.23
C ASN A 41 7.78 -14.15 19.92
N ASP A 42 6.59 -14.48 19.39
CA ASP A 42 5.77 -15.60 19.79
C ASP A 42 5.69 -16.62 18.64
N ASP A 43 5.88 -17.90 18.98
CA ASP A 43 5.77 -19.08 18.11
C ASP A 43 4.36 -19.23 17.51
N PHE A 44 4.00 -18.36 16.57
CA PHE A 44 2.74 -18.48 15.84
C PHE A 44 2.90 -19.52 14.72
N MET A 45 2.28 -20.68 14.91
CA MET A 45 2.26 -21.79 13.94
C MET A 45 1.20 -21.61 12.83
N GLY A 46 0.46 -20.50 12.83
CA GLY A 46 -0.64 -20.23 11.90
C GLY A 46 -0.27 -19.36 10.70
N VAL A 47 -1.09 -19.41 9.65
CA VAL A 47 -0.97 -18.52 8.49
C VAL A 47 -2.04 -17.43 8.60
N CYS A 48 -1.65 -16.14 8.55
CA CYS A 48 -2.61 -15.08 8.27
C CYS A 48 -2.80 -15.01 6.77
N ILE A 49 -4.02 -15.25 6.29
CA ILE A 49 -4.34 -15.17 4.86
C ILE A 49 -4.95 -13.80 4.56
N GLY A 50 -6.03 -13.45 5.26
CA GLY A 50 -6.76 -12.19 5.03
C GLY A 50 -7.63 -12.22 3.77
N PRO A 51 -8.34 -11.13 3.47
CA PRO A 51 -9.25 -11.09 2.33
C PRO A 51 -8.48 -11.14 1.01
N SER A 52 -9.05 -11.83 0.02
CA SER A 52 -8.61 -11.74 -1.37
C SER A 52 -9.13 -10.44 -1.96
N TRP A 53 -8.22 -9.59 -2.43
CA TRP A 53 -8.57 -8.28 -2.99
C TRP A 53 -8.95 -8.36 -4.47
N GLU A 54 -9.81 -7.47 -4.94
CA GLU A 54 -10.25 -7.46 -6.34
C GLU A 54 -9.07 -7.37 -7.33
N ASN A 55 -8.96 -8.34 -8.25
CA ASN A 55 -7.85 -8.49 -9.21
C ASN A 55 -6.49 -8.85 -8.59
N TYR A 56 -6.45 -9.15 -7.29
CA TYR A 56 -5.28 -9.57 -6.55
C TYR A 56 -5.59 -10.83 -5.73
N GLY A 57 -4.58 -11.39 -5.07
CA GLY A 57 -4.78 -12.42 -4.06
C GLY A 57 -5.01 -11.80 -2.68
N SER A 58 -4.79 -12.62 -1.66
CA SER A 58 -4.63 -12.12 -0.29
C SER A 58 -3.20 -11.59 -0.07
N GLY A 59 -3.01 -10.73 0.92
CA GLY A 59 -1.70 -10.20 1.30
C GLY A 59 -1.32 -8.87 0.63
N GLU A 60 -1.13 -8.84 -0.69
CA GLU A 60 -0.69 -7.64 -1.42
C GLU A 60 -1.75 -7.16 -2.42
N PHE A 61 -1.92 -5.84 -2.54
CA PHE A 61 -2.74 -5.23 -3.58
C PHE A 61 -2.23 -3.84 -3.95
N THR A 62 -2.63 -3.37 -5.13
CA THR A 62 -2.36 -2.00 -5.59
C THR A 62 -3.65 -1.21 -5.76
N ILE A 63 -3.68 0.01 -5.24
CA ILE A 63 -4.76 0.97 -5.50
C ILE A 63 -4.24 2.17 -6.27
N LYS A 64 -4.84 2.40 -7.45
CA LYS A 64 -4.54 3.56 -8.31
C LYS A 64 -5.54 4.68 -8.04
N LEU A 65 -5.06 5.89 -7.78
CA LEU A 65 -5.87 7.09 -7.54
C LEU A 65 -5.68 8.05 -8.72
N GLU A 66 -6.72 8.26 -9.52
CA GLU A 66 -6.67 9.10 -10.72
C GLU A 66 -7.32 10.47 -10.49
N ASP A 67 -6.84 11.49 -11.21
CA ASP A 67 -7.34 12.87 -11.12
C ASP A 67 -8.84 12.99 -11.40
N LYS A 68 -9.36 12.26 -12.41
CA LYS A 68 -10.77 12.23 -12.81
C LYS A 68 -11.73 11.79 -11.69
N SER A 69 -11.21 11.10 -10.69
CA SER A 69 -11.94 10.59 -9.52
C SER A 69 -11.55 11.37 -8.26
N ASN A 70 -11.00 12.57 -8.38
CA ASN A 70 -10.50 13.39 -7.27
C ASN A 70 -9.49 12.62 -6.39
N PHE A 71 -8.62 11.84 -7.03
CA PHE A 71 -7.65 10.96 -6.39
C PHE A 71 -8.26 10.06 -5.31
N LYS A 72 -9.48 9.56 -5.57
CA LYS A 72 -10.20 8.61 -4.72
C LYS A 72 -10.44 7.31 -5.49
N ASN A 73 -10.26 6.19 -4.81
CA ASN A 73 -10.65 4.88 -5.34
C ASN A 73 -11.06 3.94 -4.20
N THR A 74 -11.86 2.93 -4.54
CA THR A 74 -12.34 1.89 -3.62
C THR A 74 -12.03 0.53 -4.22
N ILE A 75 -11.51 -0.39 -3.42
CA ILE A 75 -11.33 -1.78 -3.80
C ILE A 75 -12.11 -2.66 -2.81
N THR A 76 -12.57 -3.81 -3.30
CA THR A 76 -13.29 -4.79 -2.47
C THR A 76 -12.38 -5.98 -2.15
N GLY A 77 -12.38 -6.39 -0.89
CA GLY A 77 -11.76 -7.61 -0.40
C GLY A 77 -12.83 -8.62 0.03
N LYS A 78 -12.61 -9.89 -0.29
CA LYS A 78 -13.50 -10.99 0.12
C LYS A 78 -12.75 -11.96 1.02
N TYR A 79 -13.29 -12.20 2.21
CA TYR A 79 -12.74 -13.20 3.11
C TYR A 79 -13.04 -14.59 2.55
N THR A 80 -12.00 -15.44 2.46
CA THR A 80 -12.22 -16.86 2.22
C THR A 80 -12.64 -17.51 3.55
N GLN A 81 -13.54 -18.50 3.48
CA GLN A 81 -13.87 -19.34 4.63
C GLN A 81 -12.79 -20.42 4.81
N ASP A 82 -11.51 -20.02 4.76
CA ASP A 82 -10.39 -20.94 4.99
C ASP A 82 -10.24 -21.19 6.49
N GLU A 83 -10.31 -22.46 6.89
CA GLU A 83 -10.07 -22.90 8.27
C GLU A 83 -8.61 -22.65 8.70
N ASP A 84 -7.71 -22.46 7.73
CA ASP A 84 -6.28 -22.20 7.94
C ASP A 84 -5.98 -20.72 8.32
N ASP A 85 -6.94 -19.80 8.16
CA ASP A 85 -6.75 -18.40 8.55
C ASP A 85 -7.07 -18.17 10.03
N LEU A 86 -6.01 -18.24 10.83
CA LEU A 86 -6.06 -18.18 12.29
C LEU A 86 -5.98 -16.75 12.85
N CYS A 87 -5.92 -15.73 11.99
CA CYS A 87 -5.72 -14.35 12.42
C CYS A 87 -7.05 -13.62 12.64
N SER A 88 -7.17 -12.91 13.75
CA SER A 88 -8.34 -12.07 14.05
C SER A 88 -8.20 -10.65 13.49
N ASN A 89 -6.96 -10.20 13.28
CA ASN A 89 -6.63 -8.88 12.75
C ASN A 89 -5.60 -9.02 11.63
N TYR A 90 -5.73 -8.19 10.60
CA TYR A 90 -4.83 -8.12 9.46
C TYR A 90 -4.27 -6.70 9.34
N PHE A 91 -2.94 -6.57 9.36
CA PHE A 91 -2.27 -5.28 9.31
C PHE A 91 -1.65 -5.06 7.94
N TYR A 92 -2.09 -4.01 7.24
CA TYR A 92 -1.58 -3.62 5.94
C TYR A 92 -0.76 -2.35 6.04
N TYR A 93 0.41 -2.35 5.43
CA TYR A 93 1.30 -1.20 5.36
C TYR A 93 1.44 -0.78 3.91
N LEU A 94 1.45 0.52 3.67
CA LEU A 94 1.86 1.05 2.39
C LEU A 94 3.35 0.71 2.22
N ARG A 95 3.67 -0.06 1.19
CA ARG A 95 5.03 -0.43 0.84
C ARG A 95 5.63 0.57 -0.13
N PHE A 96 4.88 0.91 -1.17
CA PHE A 96 5.29 1.88 -2.19
C PHE A 96 4.22 2.91 -2.46
N LEU A 97 4.67 4.16 -2.58
CA LEU A 97 3.91 5.25 -3.16
C LEU A 97 4.64 5.73 -4.42
N GLU A 98 3.98 5.60 -5.57
CA GLU A 98 4.42 6.19 -6.82
C GLU A 98 3.53 7.38 -7.16
N ILE A 99 4.16 8.46 -7.61
CA ILE A 99 3.51 9.68 -8.07
C ILE A 99 3.86 9.86 -9.54
N GLU A 100 2.87 9.74 -10.42
CA GLU A 100 3.01 10.10 -11.83
C GLU A 100 2.46 11.52 -12.04
N THR A 101 3.30 12.40 -12.57
CA THR A 101 2.93 13.77 -12.92
C THR A 101 2.45 13.86 -14.37
N LYS A 102 1.75 14.94 -14.72
CA LYS A 102 1.22 15.13 -16.08
C LYS A 102 2.30 15.34 -17.15
N ASN A 103 3.50 15.77 -16.75
CA ASN A 103 4.67 15.86 -17.64
C ASN A 103 5.40 14.51 -17.83
N GLY A 104 4.94 13.44 -17.18
CA GLY A 104 5.50 12.09 -17.32
C GLY A 104 6.61 11.72 -16.33
N ASP A 105 6.98 12.63 -15.41
CA ASP A 105 7.88 12.28 -14.31
C ASP A 105 7.24 11.24 -13.37
N ARG A 106 8.08 10.37 -12.83
CA ARG A 106 7.70 9.39 -11.81
C ARG A 106 8.57 9.56 -10.58
N TYR A 107 7.93 9.77 -9.44
CA TYR A 107 8.58 9.84 -8.14
C TYR A 107 8.20 8.61 -7.33
N LEU A 108 9.19 7.97 -6.72
CA LEU A 108 9.04 6.72 -5.97
C LEU A 108 9.39 6.97 -4.51
N ILE A 109 8.57 6.42 -3.62
CA ILE A 109 8.73 6.51 -2.16
C ILE A 109 8.52 5.10 -1.58
N GLY A 110 9.55 4.54 -0.94
CA GLY A 110 9.49 3.26 -0.25
C GLY A 110 9.08 3.49 1.19
N VAL A 111 7.82 3.26 1.54
CA VAL A 111 7.29 3.59 2.86
C VAL A 111 7.59 2.50 3.89
N ALA A 112 7.64 1.24 3.47
CA ALA A 112 7.89 0.10 4.35
C ALA A 112 8.53 -1.07 3.58
N THR A 113 9.72 -0.87 3.00
CA THR A 113 10.36 -1.93 2.20
C THR A 113 11.31 -2.81 3.03
N ASP A 114 11.39 -4.09 2.70
CA ASP A 114 12.25 -5.13 3.29
C ASP A 114 13.30 -5.67 2.30
N TYR A 115 13.40 -5.06 1.10
CA TYR A 115 14.17 -5.56 -0.06
C TYR A 115 15.69 -5.46 0.10
N ALA A 116 16.27 -5.96 1.18
CA ALA A 116 17.71 -6.10 1.34
C ALA A 116 18.53 -4.82 1.00
N GLN A 117 17.93 -3.64 1.16
CA GLN A 117 18.50 -2.32 0.83
C GLN A 117 18.68 -2.00 -0.67
N GLU A 118 18.00 -2.71 -1.58
CA GLU A 118 18.07 -2.42 -3.04
C GLU A 118 17.44 -1.06 -3.41
N TYR A 119 16.47 -0.59 -2.62
CA TYR A 119 15.80 0.70 -2.81
C TYR A 119 15.92 1.55 -1.55
N PRO A 120 15.99 2.90 -1.68
CA PRO A 120 15.94 3.78 -0.52
C PRO A 120 14.65 3.56 0.28
N ASP A 121 14.76 3.43 1.59
CA ASP A 121 13.58 3.44 2.47
C ASP A 121 13.16 4.89 2.79
N ALA A 122 11.96 5.04 3.32
CA ALA A 122 11.49 6.25 3.96
C ALA A 122 12.56 6.74 4.97
N PRO A 123 12.83 8.06 5.02
CA PRO A 123 12.03 9.13 4.44
C PRO A 123 12.38 9.47 2.98
N TYR A 124 13.32 8.78 2.34
CA TYR A 124 13.84 9.19 1.04
C TYR A 124 12.83 8.99 -0.09
N TYR A 125 12.87 9.88 -1.08
CA TYR A 125 12.18 9.69 -2.37
C TYR A 125 13.19 9.80 -3.51
N TRP A 126 12.95 9.05 -4.57
CA TRP A 126 13.86 8.94 -5.70
C TRP A 126 13.12 8.94 -7.04
N LYS A 127 13.88 9.17 -8.10
CA LYS A 127 13.49 8.93 -9.48
C LYS A 127 14.33 7.81 -10.08
N VAL A 128 13.86 7.23 -11.17
CA VAL A 128 14.67 6.41 -12.06
C VAL A 128 15.06 7.27 -13.25
N ASN A 129 16.36 7.53 -13.43
CA ASN A 129 16.84 8.35 -14.55
C ASN A 129 16.82 7.58 -15.88
N GLU A 130 17.15 8.24 -16.99
CA GLU A 130 17.17 7.64 -18.34
C GLU A 130 18.09 6.41 -18.45
N ASN A 131 19.12 6.34 -17.61
CA ASN A 131 20.06 5.22 -17.54
C ASN A 131 19.57 4.07 -16.63
N ARG A 132 18.31 4.13 -16.17
CA ARG A 132 17.69 3.18 -15.23
C ARG A 132 18.38 3.11 -13.87
N GLN A 133 19.03 4.19 -13.45
CA GLN A 133 19.68 4.29 -12.15
C GLN A 133 18.77 5.01 -11.16
N ILE A 134 18.85 4.58 -9.90
CA ILE A 134 18.18 5.24 -8.76
C ILE A 134 18.88 6.57 -8.51
N ASP A 135 18.11 7.65 -8.50
CA ASP A 135 18.58 9.00 -8.19
C ASP A 135 17.77 9.57 -7.03
N VAL A 136 18.36 9.58 -5.83
CA VAL A 136 17.73 10.08 -4.60
C VAL A 136 17.58 11.60 -4.70
N GLN A 137 16.35 12.07 -4.66
CA GLN A 137 16.03 13.49 -4.86
C GLN A 137 15.93 14.26 -3.54
N GLY A 138 15.63 13.58 -2.44
CA GLY A 138 15.48 14.21 -1.13
C GLY A 138 14.73 13.33 -0.14
N THR A 139 14.16 13.98 0.89
CA THR A 139 13.40 13.34 1.97
C THR A 139 11.98 13.88 2.04
N THR A 140 11.06 13.05 2.53
CA THR A 140 9.66 13.38 2.82
C THR A 140 9.42 13.39 4.33
N ASN A 141 8.23 13.79 4.76
CA ASN A 141 7.78 13.61 6.16
C ASN A 141 7.10 12.25 6.39
N ILE A 142 7.16 11.34 5.41
CA ILE A 142 6.60 9.99 5.56
C ILE A 142 7.62 9.17 6.33
N GLU A 143 7.23 8.71 7.51
CA GLU A 143 8.04 7.82 8.34
C GLU A 143 7.80 6.36 7.94
N LYS A 144 8.76 5.48 8.23
CA LYS A 144 8.62 4.05 7.97
C LYS A 144 7.38 3.52 8.68
N TYR A 145 6.57 2.72 7.99
CA TYR A 145 5.32 2.14 8.50
C TYR A 145 4.19 3.14 8.87
N SER A 146 4.36 4.44 8.62
CA SER A 146 3.40 5.48 9.06
C SER A 146 2.06 5.46 8.31
N LEU A 147 2.02 4.89 7.11
CA LEU A 147 0.80 4.76 6.30
C LEU A 147 0.37 3.31 6.32
N ASN A 148 -0.65 3.00 7.12
CA ASN A 148 -1.14 1.64 7.35
C ASN A 148 -2.64 1.63 7.65
N PHE A 149 -3.23 0.43 7.68
CA PHE A 149 -4.55 0.19 8.22
C PHE A 149 -4.67 -1.22 8.79
N GLU A 150 -5.64 -1.41 9.69
CA GLU A 150 -5.97 -2.70 10.30
C GLU A 150 -7.37 -3.12 9.87
N LEU A 151 -7.53 -4.40 9.49
CA LEU A 151 -8.82 -5.05 9.32
C LEU A 151 -9.07 -5.98 10.50
N LYS A 152 -10.26 -5.88 11.09
CA LYS A 152 -10.73 -6.83 12.10
C LYS A 152 -11.70 -7.79 11.44
N LYS A 153 -11.49 -9.09 11.64
CA LYS A 153 -12.39 -10.15 11.18
C LYS A 153 -13.75 -10.05 11.87
#